data_AF-A0A1F5ACK2-F1
#
_entry.id   AF-A0A1F5ACK2-F1
#
_cell.length_a   1.000
_cell.length_b   1.000
_cell.length_c   1.000
_cell.angle_alpha   90.00
_cell.angle_beta   90.00
_cell.angle_gamma   90.00
#
_symmetry.space_group_name_H-M   'P 1'
#
loop_
_entity.id
_entity.type
_entity.pdbx_description
1 polymer ?
#
loop_
_entity_poly.entity_id
_entity_poly.type
_entity_poly.pdbx_seq_one_letter_code
_entity_poly.pdbx_strand_id
1 'polypeptide(L)'
;MKRSALAVVILGGLALAVLPGCKTMSSDELKASVEVLDYTSTWVAKYYQPWPERLILVPQISFRIKNIGLKPLNYVNFNAVYNFKGDPENLGDGFLAAIRGKAVPSGETSDLITLRSDFGVDGKNLAGIRDNPEWKQTEVRLFASSKGSAPALLGVYDVSRDIDFKEPEPVGDKKDAVKK
;
A
#
# COMPACT_ATOMS: atom_id res chain seq x y z
N MET A 1 81.53 27.16 15.99
CA MET A 1 81.90 25.77 15.63
C MET A 1 80.66 24.91 15.83
N LYS A 2 80.33 24.09 14.82
CA LYS A 2 79.63 22.77 14.78
C LYS A 2 78.62 22.42 15.91
N ARG A 3 77.46 21.81 15.71
CA ARG A 3 76.72 21.22 14.56
C ARG A 3 75.36 20.71 15.12
N SER A 4 74.28 20.89 14.34
CA SER A 4 73.11 19.99 14.18
C SER A 4 72.19 19.71 15.40
N ALA A 5 70.85 19.66 15.31
CA ALA A 5 70.04 18.91 14.34
C ALA A 5 68.53 19.27 14.39
N LEU A 6 67.90 19.25 13.21
CA LEU A 6 66.53 18.80 12.83
C LEU A 6 65.30 19.32 13.63
N ALA A 7 64.44 20.20 13.12
CA ALA A 7 63.41 20.02 12.07
C ALA A 7 62.37 18.92 12.37
N VAL A 8 61.10 19.29 12.57
CA VAL A 8 59.95 18.96 11.69
C VAL A 8 58.62 19.38 12.34
N VAL A 9 57.89 20.19 11.57
CA VAL A 9 56.50 20.65 11.69
C VAL A 9 55.53 19.48 11.51
N ILE A 10 54.48 19.31 12.34
CA ILE A 10 53.11 18.94 11.91
C ILE A 10 52.09 19.45 12.96
N LEU A 11 51.46 20.60 12.69
CA LEU A 11 50.13 20.92 13.23
C LEU A 11 49.13 19.99 12.52
N GLY A 12 48.82 18.85 13.13
CA GLY A 12 47.81 17.92 12.64
C GLY A 12 46.43 18.41 13.02
N GLY A 13 45.75 19.06 12.07
CA GLY A 13 44.38 19.51 12.22
C GLY A 13 43.44 18.35 12.55
N LEU A 14 42.80 18.43 13.72
CA LEU A 14 41.69 17.56 14.09
C LEU A 14 40.43 18.04 13.35
N ALA A 15 40.42 17.90 12.02
CA ALA A 15 39.18 18.01 11.27
C ALA A 15 38.36 16.75 11.57
N LEU A 16 37.45 16.85 12.55
CA LEU A 16 36.40 15.86 12.71
C LEU A 16 35.71 15.71 11.35
N ALA A 17 35.91 14.55 10.73
CA ALA A 17 35.13 14.12 9.60
C ALA A 17 33.67 14.00 10.06
N VAL A 18 32.90 15.09 9.92
CA VAL A 18 31.44 15.01 9.84
C VAL A 18 31.16 14.39 8.48
N LEU A 19 31.30 13.07 8.40
CA LEU A 19 30.76 12.31 7.29
C LEU A 19 29.26 12.63 7.29
N PRO A 20 28.66 13.10 6.18
CA PRO A 20 27.23 13.16 6.06
C PRO A 20 26.75 11.71 6.06
N GLY A 21 26.49 11.18 7.27
CA GLY A 21 25.82 9.90 7.42
C GLY A 21 24.56 10.01 6.57
N CYS A 22 24.40 9.10 5.62
CA CYS A 22 23.21 9.00 4.79
C CYS A 22 22.01 8.88 5.72
N LYS A 23 21.42 10.02 6.09
CA LYS A 23 20.35 10.08 7.07
C LYS A 23 19.14 9.51 6.36
N THR A 24 18.80 8.28 6.70
CA THR A 24 17.58 7.63 6.23
C THR A 24 16.39 8.44 6.73
N MET A 25 15.39 8.61 5.88
CA MET A 25 14.16 9.33 6.22
C MET A 25 13.48 8.67 7.41
N SER A 26 13.14 9.44 8.44
CA SER A 26 12.40 8.92 9.60
C SER A 26 10.92 8.72 9.27
N SER A 27 10.19 7.99 10.12
CA SER A 27 8.75 7.79 9.97
C SER A 27 7.96 9.10 10.03
N ASP A 28 8.36 10.01 10.92
CA ASP A 28 7.72 11.33 11.06
C ASP A 28 8.01 12.22 9.85
N GLU A 29 9.26 12.21 9.35
CA GLU A 29 9.63 12.94 8.13
C GLU A 29 8.85 12.40 6.92
N LEU A 30 8.72 11.07 6.80
CA LEU A 30 7.94 10.44 5.74
C LEU A 30 6.47 10.85 5.81
N LYS A 31 5.86 10.76 6.99
CA LYS A 31 4.45 11.14 7.19
C LYS A 31 4.20 12.61 6.86
N ALA A 32 5.10 13.51 7.26
CA ALA A 32 5.01 14.93 6.96
C ALA A 32 5.28 15.27 5.47
N SER A 33 5.91 14.36 4.72
CA SER A 33 6.26 14.56 3.31
C SER A 33 5.25 13.97 2.34
N VAL A 34 4.26 13.20 2.81
CA VAL A 34 3.31 12.47 1.97
C VAL A 34 1.90 12.97 2.20
N GLU A 35 1.26 13.40 1.12
CA GLU A 35 -0.17 13.69 1.06
C GLU A 35 -0.86 12.61 0.21
N VAL A 36 -1.93 12.01 0.71
CA VAL A 36 -2.73 11.00 -0.03
C VAL A 36 -3.79 11.71 -0.85
N LEU A 37 -3.85 11.43 -2.15
CA LEU A 37 -4.76 12.03 -3.11
C LEU A 37 -5.60 10.97 -3.84
N ASP A 38 -6.73 11.41 -4.41
CA ASP A 38 -7.57 10.65 -5.35
C ASP A 38 -7.91 9.23 -4.86
N TYR A 39 -8.10 9.06 -3.55
CA TYR A 39 -8.36 7.74 -3.01
C TYR A 39 -9.76 7.27 -3.41
N THR A 40 -9.84 6.00 -3.79
CA THR A 40 -11.07 5.27 -4.08
C THR A 40 -10.97 3.89 -3.48
N SER A 41 -12.10 3.30 -3.15
CA SER A 41 -12.16 1.95 -2.60
C SER A 41 -13.30 1.17 -3.24
N THR A 42 -13.06 -0.11 -3.49
CA THR A 42 -14.00 -1.03 -4.15
C THR A 42 -13.77 -2.45 -3.66
N TRP A 43 -14.78 -3.30 -3.81
CA TRP A 43 -14.66 -4.73 -3.64
C TRP A 43 -14.43 -5.38 -4.99
N VAL A 44 -13.40 -6.21 -5.08
CA VAL A 44 -13.02 -6.91 -6.32
C VAL A 44 -13.04 -8.41 -6.12
N ALA A 45 -13.28 -9.17 -7.18
CA ALA A 45 -13.18 -10.62 -7.12
C ALA A 45 -11.73 -11.07 -6.92
N LYS A 46 -11.48 -11.79 -5.82
CA LYS A 46 -10.26 -12.58 -5.63
C LYS A 46 -10.39 -13.94 -6.27
N TYR A 47 -11.58 -14.53 -6.20
CA TYR A 47 -11.87 -15.85 -6.73
C TYR A 47 -13.32 -15.93 -7.18
N TYR A 48 -13.57 -16.61 -8.29
CA TYR A 48 -14.91 -16.90 -8.78
C TYR A 48 -14.92 -18.27 -9.45
N GLN A 49 -15.93 -19.07 -9.14
CA GLN A 49 -16.18 -20.38 -9.73
C GLN A 49 -17.70 -20.55 -9.95
N PRO A 50 -18.14 -20.85 -11.19
CA PRO A 50 -19.55 -21.09 -11.47
C PRO A 50 -20.10 -22.38 -10.84
N TRP A 51 -19.30 -23.46 -10.82
CA TRP A 51 -19.74 -24.75 -10.29
C TRP A 51 -18.60 -25.51 -9.57
N PRO A 52 -18.79 -25.96 -8.31
CA PRO A 52 -19.83 -25.47 -7.39
C PRO A 52 -19.71 -23.95 -7.20
N GLU A 53 -20.85 -23.26 -7.02
CA GLU A 53 -20.91 -21.80 -6.90
C GLU A 53 -20.04 -21.29 -5.75
N ARG A 54 -19.10 -20.40 -6.08
CA ARG A 54 -18.28 -19.72 -5.08
C ARG A 54 -17.76 -18.40 -5.63
N LEU A 55 -17.84 -17.36 -4.81
CA LEU A 55 -17.32 -16.03 -5.06
C LEU A 55 -16.64 -15.53 -3.80
N ILE A 56 -15.38 -15.11 -3.91
CA ILE A 56 -14.66 -14.43 -2.84
C ILE A 56 -14.39 -13.00 -3.30
N LEU A 57 -14.97 -12.04 -2.59
CA LEU A 57 -14.69 -10.62 -2.79
C LEU A 57 -13.72 -10.14 -1.72
N VAL A 58 -12.79 -9.29 -2.12
CA VAL A 58 -11.82 -8.66 -1.22
C VAL A 58 -11.86 -7.14 -1.37
N PRO A 59 -11.67 -6.39 -0.28
CA PRO A 59 -11.58 -4.94 -0.37
C PRO A 59 -10.26 -4.52 -1.04
N GLN A 60 -10.34 -3.42 -1.79
CA GLN A 60 -9.23 -2.80 -2.50
C GLN A 60 -9.27 -1.28 -2.28
N ILE A 61 -8.12 -0.68 -2.05
CA ILE A 61 -7.95 0.79 -2.08
C ILE A 61 -7.00 1.16 -3.21
N SER A 62 -7.37 2.18 -3.98
CA SER A 62 -6.51 2.81 -4.98
C SER A 62 -6.33 4.27 -4.65
N PHE A 63 -5.11 4.78 -4.72
CA PHE A 63 -4.78 6.15 -4.35
C PHE A 63 -3.53 6.61 -5.07
N ARG A 64 -3.30 7.93 -5.07
CA ARG A 64 -2.02 8.53 -5.45
C ARG A 64 -1.41 9.18 -4.21
N ILE A 65 -0.11 9.41 -4.25
CA ILE A 65 0.54 10.26 -3.27
C ILE A 65 1.17 11.48 -3.93
N LYS A 66 1.10 12.62 -3.26
CA LYS A 66 1.88 13.80 -3.60
C LYS A 66 3.00 13.97 -2.60
N ASN A 67 4.20 14.24 -3.10
CA ASN A 67 5.33 14.58 -2.25
C ASN A 67 5.29 16.06 -1.91
N ILE A 68 4.87 16.39 -0.69
CA ILE A 68 4.86 17.76 -0.16
C ILE A 68 6.15 18.12 0.59
N GLY A 69 7.06 17.15 0.76
CA GLY A 69 8.36 17.34 1.38
C GLY A 69 9.38 17.98 0.44
N LEU A 70 10.51 18.41 0.99
CA LEU A 70 11.59 19.05 0.22
C LEU A 70 12.50 18.07 -0.52
N LYS A 71 12.51 16.79 -0.12
CA LYS A 71 13.37 15.76 -0.68
C LYS A 71 12.58 14.81 -1.58
N PRO A 72 13.19 14.27 -2.65
CA PRO A 72 12.55 13.22 -3.45
C PRO A 72 12.26 11.97 -2.61
N LEU A 73 11.08 11.38 -2.81
CA LEU A 73 10.72 10.08 -2.23
C LEU A 73 11.28 8.98 -3.12
N ASN A 74 12.28 8.25 -2.62
CA ASN A 74 13.02 7.27 -3.42
C ASN A 74 12.63 5.81 -3.12
N TYR A 75 12.25 5.54 -1.87
CA TYR A 75 11.96 4.20 -1.37
C TYR A 75 10.76 4.30 -0.45
N VAL A 76 9.58 4.00 -0.97
CA VAL A 76 8.35 3.99 -0.16
C VAL A 76 7.60 2.70 -0.45
N ASN A 77 7.34 1.96 0.62
CA ASN A 77 6.43 0.83 0.62
C ASN A 77 5.13 1.26 1.30
N PHE A 78 4.02 0.74 0.83
CA PHE A 78 2.72 0.95 1.43
C PHE A 78 2.18 -0.37 1.97
N ASN A 79 1.50 -0.29 3.10
CA ASN A 79 0.77 -1.39 3.69
C ASN A 79 -0.65 -0.92 4.02
N ALA A 80 -1.63 -1.72 3.66
CA ALA A 80 -3.03 -1.51 3.97
C ALA A 80 -3.48 -2.63 4.88
N VAL A 81 -4.03 -2.27 6.05
CA VAL A 81 -4.63 -3.22 7.00
C VAL A 81 -6.13 -3.01 6.96
N TYR A 82 -6.88 -4.05 6.61
CA TYR A 82 -8.33 -3.99 6.49
C TYR A 82 -9.01 -4.57 7.73
N ASN A 83 -10.05 -3.91 8.22
CA ASN A 83 -10.82 -4.36 9.37
C ASN A 83 -12.30 -4.08 9.15
N PHE A 84 -13.20 -4.86 9.75
CA PHE A 84 -14.57 -4.40 9.92
C PHE A 84 -14.60 -3.26 10.94
N LYS A 85 -15.42 -2.24 10.71
CA LYS A 85 -15.53 -1.10 11.61
C LYS A 85 -15.97 -1.54 13.00
N GLY A 86 -15.20 -1.14 14.01
CA GLY A 86 -15.45 -1.51 15.40
C GLY A 86 -15.06 -2.95 15.75
N ASP A 87 -14.49 -3.70 14.81
CA ASP A 87 -14.00 -5.05 15.02
C ASP A 87 -12.46 -5.06 14.98
N PRO A 88 -11.78 -5.53 16.05
CA PRO A 88 -10.33 -5.66 16.04
C PRO A 88 -9.83 -6.78 15.12
N GLU A 89 -10.70 -7.67 14.63
CA GLU A 89 -10.32 -8.77 13.76
C GLU A 89 -9.83 -8.29 12.39
N ASN A 90 -8.72 -8.88 11.93
CA ASN A 90 -8.09 -8.53 10.67
C ASN A 90 -8.86 -9.15 9.49
N LEU A 91 -9.35 -8.29 8.57
CA LEU A 91 -9.94 -8.68 7.29
C LEU A 91 -8.87 -8.75 6.17
N GLY A 92 -7.62 -8.96 6.57
CA GLY A 92 -6.47 -9.12 5.71
C GLY A 92 -5.71 -7.85 5.41
N ASP A 93 -4.60 -8.04 4.73
CA ASP A 93 -3.57 -7.04 4.50
C ASP A 93 -3.21 -6.94 3.02
N GLY A 94 -2.75 -5.76 2.61
CA GLY A 94 -2.14 -5.52 1.31
C GLY A 94 -0.76 -4.88 1.49
N PHE A 95 0.25 -5.36 0.78
CA PHE A 95 1.58 -4.76 0.77
C PHE A 95 2.06 -4.49 -0.64
N LEU A 96 2.60 -3.29 -0.88
CA LEU A 96 3.23 -2.94 -2.15
C LEU A 96 4.46 -2.08 -1.94
N ALA A 97 5.56 -2.53 -2.53
CA ALA A 97 6.79 -1.79 -2.70
C ALA A 97 6.67 -0.76 -3.85
N ALA A 98 5.83 0.26 -3.69
CA ALA A 98 5.35 1.09 -4.79
C ALA A 98 6.41 2.02 -5.40
N ILE A 99 7.22 2.71 -4.58
CA ILE A 99 8.21 3.67 -5.07
C ILE A 99 9.58 3.02 -4.96
N ARG A 100 10.07 2.53 -6.10
CA ARG A 100 11.43 1.97 -6.28
C ARG A 100 11.94 2.31 -7.68
N GLY A 101 13.17 2.79 -7.78
CA GLY A 101 13.83 3.06 -9.07
C GLY A 101 13.38 4.36 -9.76
N LYS A 102 12.10 4.74 -9.66
CA LYS A 102 11.56 6.04 -10.07
C LYS A 102 11.13 6.83 -8.84
N ALA A 103 11.92 7.82 -8.46
CA ALA A 103 11.60 8.68 -7.33
C ALA A 103 10.40 9.59 -7.66
N VAL A 104 9.66 10.01 -6.63
CA VAL A 104 8.66 11.08 -6.74
C VAL A 104 9.33 12.38 -6.28
N PRO A 105 9.64 13.33 -7.19
CA PRO A 105 10.25 14.61 -6.84
C PRO A 105 9.37 15.43 -5.89
N SER A 106 9.93 16.45 -5.26
CA SER A 106 9.16 17.41 -4.44
C SER A 106 8.11 18.11 -5.30
N GLY A 107 6.89 18.23 -4.78
CA GLY A 107 5.73 18.83 -5.46
C GLY A 107 5.00 17.91 -6.43
N GLU A 108 5.59 16.77 -6.81
CA GLU A 108 5.07 15.86 -7.81
C GLU A 108 4.16 14.77 -7.22
N THR A 109 3.36 14.17 -8.10
CA THR A 109 2.40 13.10 -7.77
C THR A 109 2.87 11.76 -8.33
N SER A 110 2.61 10.68 -7.60
CA SER A 110 2.93 9.32 -8.04
C SER A 110 1.98 8.81 -9.13
N ASP A 111 2.41 7.70 -9.75
CA ASP A 111 1.50 6.81 -10.46
C ASP A 111 0.42 6.24 -9.50
N LEU A 112 -0.66 5.68 -10.06
CA LEU A 112 -1.75 5.11 -9.25
C LEU A 112 -1.25 3.88 -8.50
N ILE A 113 -1.50 3.84 -7.20
CA ILE A 113 -1.10 2.76 -6.30
C ILE A 113 -2.36 2.03 -5.88
N THR A 114 -2.36 0.71 -6.03
CA THR A 114 -3.49 -0.15 -5.65
C THR A 114 -3.02 -1.19 -4.64
N LEU A 115 -3.72 -1.27 -3.52
CA LEU A 115 -3.54 -2.28 -2.49
C LEU A 115 -4.83 -3.07 -2.37
N ARG A 116 -4.71 -4.39 -2.37
CA ARG A 116 -5.82 -5.34 -2.27
C ARG A 116 -5.57 -6.24 -1.07
N SER A 117 -6.62 -6.49 -0.29
CA SER A 117 -6.54 -7.42 0.82
C SER A 117 -6.27 -8.85 0.33
N ASP A 118 -5.53 -9.62 1.12
CA ASP A 118 -5.37 -11.05 0.96
C ASP A 118 -6.56 -11.85 1.50
N PHE A 119 -7.43 -11.27 2.34
CA PHE A 119 -8.66 -11.88 2.82
C PHE A 119 -9.89 -11.03 2.49
N GLY A 120 -11.07 -11.62 2.66
CA GLY A 120 -12.33 -10.96 2.36
C GLY A 120 -13.52 -11.87 2.65
N VAL A 121 -14.62 -11.61 1.98
CA VAL A 121 -15.89 -12.28 2.21
C VAL A 121 -16.13 -13.36 1.18
N ASP A 122 -16.59 -14.53 1.65
CA ASP A 122 -16.94 -15.69 0.84
C ASP A 122 -18.47 -15.77 0.72
N GLY A 123 -18.95 -16.13 -0.46
CA GLY A 123 -20.36 -16.33 -0.74
C GLY A 123 -20.55 -17.18 -2.00
N LYS A 124 -21.81 -17.52 -2.31
CA LYS A 124 -22.12 -18.28 -3.53
C LYS A 124 -22.09 -17.40 -4.78
N ASN A 125 -22.58 -16.17 -4.64
CA ASN A 125 -22.76 -15.19 -5.71
C ASN A 125 -22.84 -13.77 -5.10
N LEU A 126 -22.94 -12.76 -5.97
CA LEU A 126 -23.00 -11.33 -5.64
C LEU A 126 -24.18 -11.01 -4.72
N ALA A 127 -25.36 -11.54 -5.01
CA ALA A 127 -26.55 -11.32 -4.18
C ALA A 127 -26.34 -11.91 -2.78
N GLY A 128 -25.80 -13.13 -2.70
CA GLY A 128 -25.51 -13.80 -1.44
C GLY A 128 -24.50 -13.05 -0.56
N ILE A 129 -23.54 -12.33 -1.14
CA ILE A 129 -22.64 -11.46 -0.38
C ILE A 129 -23.34 -10.16 0.02
N ARG A 130 -24.07 -9.52 -0.91
CA ARG A 130 -24.76 -8.24 -0.67
C ARG A 130 -25.81 -8.31 0.42
N ASP A 131 -26.57 -9.40 0.45
CA ASP A 131 -27.68 -9.60 1.38
C ASP A 131 -27.22 -10.21 2.70
N ASN A 132 -25.94 -10.55 2.85
CA ASN A 132 -25.39 -11.11 4.07
C ASN A 132 -25.30 -10.03 5.17
N PRO A 133 -26.03 -10.15 6.31
CA PRO A 133 -25.96 -9.18 7.39
C PRO A 133 -24.58 -9.13 8.07
N GLU A 134 -23.76 -10.17 7.96
CA GLU A 134 -22.39 -10.19 8.46
C GLU A 134 -21.40 -9.43 7.57
N TRP A 135 -21.81 -9.04 6.35
CA TRP A 135 -21.02 -8.13 5.54
C TRP A 135 -21.15 -6.71 6.08
N LYS A 136 -20.31 -6.42 7.08
CA LYS A 136 -20.27 -5.14 7.82
C LYS A 136 -19.48 -4.09 7.06
N GLN A 137 -19.61 -2.83 7.49
CA GLN A 137 -18.79 -1.74 6.95
C GLN A 137 -17.30 -2.02 7.21
N THR A 138 -16.47 -1.90 6.19
CA THR A 138 -15.01 -2.10 6.29
C THR A 138 -14.29 -0.77 6.30
N GLU A 139 -13.17 -0.71 7.03
CA GLU A 139 -12.21 0.37 6.98
C GLU A 139 -10.82 -0.16 6.60
N VAL A 140 -9.98 0.73 6.10
CA VAL A 140 -8.59 0.45 5.77
C VAL A 140 -7.69 1.47 6.44
N ARG A 141 -6.71 0.96 7.20
CA ARG A 141 -5.62 1.75 7.76
C ARG A 141 -4.44 1.70 6.80
N LEU A 142 -4.09 2.85 6.24
CA LEU A 142 -3.02 2.98 5.25
C LEU A 142 -1.73 3.44 5.94
N PHE A 143 -0.67 2.66 5.77
CA PHE A 143 0.65 2.93 6.28
C PHE A 143 1.65 3.12 5.15
N ALA A 144 2.64 3.98 5.40
CA ALA A 144 3.83 4.07 4.56
C ALA A 144 5.09 3.77 5.38
N SER A 145 6.06 3.12 4.76
CA SER A 145 7.39 2.93 5.33
C SER A 145 8.46 3.21 4.27
N SER A 146 9.57 3.78 4.71
CA SER A 146 10.77 3.98 3.92
C SER A 146 11.88 3.06 4.42
N LYS A 147 13.01 3.05 3.72
CA LYS A 147 14.18 2.25 4.10
C LYS A 147 14.66 2.67 5.50
N GLY A 148 14.51 1.75 6.46
CA GLY A 148 14.93 1.95 7.85
C GLY A 148 13.95 2.73 8.72
N SER A 149 12.77 3.11 8.20
CA SER A 149 11.71 3.72 9.00
C SER A 149 10.73 2.66 9.50
N ALA A 150 10.16 2.88 10.68
CA ALA A 150 8.96 2.14 11.08
C ALA A 150 7.77 2.54 10.18
N PRO A 151 6.73 1.71 10.05
CA PRO A 151 5.50 2.10 9.38
C PRO A 151 4.84 3.31 10.04
N ALA A 152 4.50 4.32 9.24
CA ALA A 152 3.80 5.52 9.66
C ALA A 152 2.36 5.48 9.15
N LEU A 153 1.37 5.64 10.05
CA LEU A 153 -0.04 5.71 9.67
C LEU A 153 -0.30 7.02 8.91
N LEU A 154 -0.70 6.90 7.65
CA LEU A 154 -1.09 8.02 6.79
C LEU A 154 -2.56 8.41 7.01
N GLY A 155 -3.44 7.43 7.19
CA GLY A 155 -4.86 7.68 7.39
C GLY A 155 -5.68 6.41 7.60
N VAL A 156 -6.92 6.60 7.99
CA VAL A 156 -7.95 5.57 8.07
C VAL A 156 -9.08 5.97 7.13
N TYR A 157 -9.48 5.06 6.25
CA TYR A 157 -10.44 5.33 5.19
C TYR A 157 -11.56 4.31 5.20
N ASP A 158 -12.76 4.77 4.89
CA ASP A 158 -13.89 3.87 4.70
C ASP A 158 -13.76 3.14 3.35
N VAL A 159 -14.03 1.84 3.37
CA VAL A 159 -14.14 1.05 2.15
C VAL A 159 -15.58 1.18 1.63
N SER A 160 -15.74 1.62 0.39
CA SER A 160 -17.04 1.67 -0.28
C SER A 160 -17.65 0.26 -0.36
N ARG A 161 -18.97 0.20 -0.44
CA ARG A 161 -19.69 -1.05 -0.77
C ARG A 161 -19.80 -1.29 -2.27
N ASP A 162 -19.21 -0.44 -3.08
CA ASP A 162 -19.15 -0.64 -4.53
C ASP A 162 -18.39 -1.91 -4.86
N ILE A 163 -18.95 -2.72 -5.75
CA ILE A 163 -18.37 -3.98 -6.20
C ILE A 163 -18.01 -3.84 -7.69
N ASP A 164 -16.73 -3.99 -7.99
CA ASP A 164 -16.20 -4.09 -9.35
C ASP A 164 -16.06 -5.57 -9.74
N PHE A 165 -17.22 -6.22 -9.86
CA PHE A 165 -17.35 -7.56 -10.37
C PHE A 165 -18.73 -7.73 -11.00
N LYS A 166 -18.77 -8.37 -12.17
CA LYS A 166 -20.00 -8.75 -12.84
C LYS A 166 -20.00 -10.26 -13.01
N GLU A 167 -21.06 -10.90 -12.53
CA GLU A 167 -21.23 -12.33 -12.74
C GLU A 167 -21.48 -12.60 -14.22
N PRO A 168 -20.78 -13.59 -14.80
CA PRO A 168 -21.09 -14.04 -16.15
C PRO A 168 -22.50 -14.64 -16.18
N GLU A 169 -23.18 -14.51 -17.32
CA GLU A 169 -24.48 -15.12 -17.49
C GLU A 169 -24.39 -16.64 -17.29
N PRO A 170 -25.41 -17.27 -16.66
CA PRO A 170 -25.46 -18.71 -16.55
C PRO A 170 -25.32 -19.31 -17.95
N VAL A 171 -24.37 -20.23 -18.12
CA VAL A 171 -24.29 -21.02 -19.35
C VAL A 171 -25.51 -21.93 -19.32
N GLY A 172 -26.61 -21.46 -19.91
CA GLY A 172 -27.89 -22.17 -19.89
C GLY A 172 -27.69 -23.61 -20.38
N ASP A 173 -28.43 -24.54 -19.79
CA ASP A 173 -28.46 -25.92 -20.26
C ASP A 173 -28.62 -25.90 -21.77
N LYS A 174 -27.59 -26.33 -22.51
CA LYS A 174 -27.80 -26.76 -23.89
C LYS A 174 -28.71 -27.97 -23.80
N LYS A 175 -30.02 -27.72 -23.78
CA LYS A 175 -31.03 -28.66 -24.22
C LYS A 175 -30.71 -28.87 -25.69
N ASP A 176 -29.78 -29.77 -25.97
CA ASP A 176 -29.62 -30.35 -27.28
C ASP A 176 -31.00 -30.88 -27.66
N ALA A 177 -31.62 -30.16 -28.58
CA ALA A 177 -32.82 -30.56 -29.23
C ALA A 177 -32.51 -31.86 -29.96
N VAL A 178 -32.70 -32.99 -29.27
CA VAL A 178 -32.84 -34.29 -29.90
C VAL A 178 -34.13 -34.20 -30.70
N LYS A 179 -34.01 -33.73 -31.94
CA LYS A 179 -35.03 -33.91 -32.97
C LYS A 179 -35.16 -35.41 -33.17
N LYS A 180 -36.26 -35.97 -32.67
CA LYS A 180 -36.78 -37.27 -33.11
C LYS A 180 -37.32 -37.15 -34.52
#